data_AF-A0A427CCZ0-F1
#
_entry.id   AF-A0A427CCZ0-F1
#
_cell.length_a   1.000
_cell.length_b   1.000
_cell.length_c   1.000
_cell.angle_alpha   90.00
_cell.angle_beta   90.00
_cell.angle_gamma   90.00
#
_symmetry.space_group_name_H-M   'P 1'
#
loop_
_entity.id
_entity.type
_entity.pdbx_description
1 polymer ?
#
loop_
_entity_poly.entity_id
_entity_poly.type
_entity_poly.pdbx_seq_one_letter_code
_entity_poly.pdbx_strand_id
1 'polypeptide(L)'
;MHRIKLGYKSVEHAHYAQYRIVSTAEYHYGLKVDAHRVGLHQAMQHALDIACRQQDAPLGLALVGAGSRYPQLHGVPSARLSLLFWESLFERVRREDFPEQLSRLESFFATPALEDAAAFKRDHGIGELLCKVDLSGCSTQARLDYSWLATLDGGWNYTQARLQITDYWAGHVSSAPLMEVLCQGEVVFGERCAAPHRGVPL
;
A
#
# COMPACT_ATOMS: atom_id res chain seq x y z
N MET A 1 -11.51 2.03 23.22
CA MET A 1 -10.25 1.26 23.36
C MET A 1 -9.22 1.89 22.41
N HIS A 2 -8.49 2.90 22.88
CA HIS A 2 -7.48 3.62 22.09
C HIS A 2 -6.09 3.27 22.63
N ARG A 3 -5.28 2.58 21.81
CA ARG A 3 -3.84 2.47 22.00
C ARG A 3 -3.17 2.94 20.72
N ILE A 4 -2.97 4.25 20.62
CA ILE A 4 -1.85 4.83 19.89
C ILE A 4 -0.83 5.14 20.98
N LYS A 5 0.26 4.36 21.07
CA LYS A 5 1.41 4.75 21.89
C LYS A 5 2.42 5.43 20.98
N LEU A 6 2.19 6.72 20.75
CA LEU A 6 3.22 7.67 20.34
C LEU A 6 4.14 7.89 21.55
N GLY A 7 5.23 7.14 21.60
CA GLY A 7 6.26 7.27 22.64
C GLY A 7 7.47 8.00 22.08
N TYR A 8 7.59 9.29 22.38
CA TYR A 8 8.88 9.99 22.28
C TYR A 8 9.79 9.49 23.41
N LYS A 9 10.93 8.92 23.06
CA LYS A 9 12.14 8.93 23.90
C LYS A 9 13.34 9.02 22.96
N SER A 10 14.11 10.09 23.08
CA SER A 10 15.43 10.21 22.47
C SER A 10 16.30 9.08 23.01
N VAL A 11 16.79 8.22 22.12
CA VAL A 11 17.86 7.29 22.45
C VAL A 11 19.04 7.68 21.57
N GLU A 12 20.00 8.37 22.17
CA GLU A 12 21.38 8.36 21.68
C GLU A 12 21.85 6.91 21.72
N HIS A 13 22.25 6.32 20.60
CA HIS A 13 23.38 5.39 20.50
C HIS A 13 23.59 4.91 19.06
N ALA A 14 24.86 4.61 18.78
CA ALA A 14 25.46 4.29 17.50
C ALA A 14 24.85 3.03 16.83
N HIS A 15 25.07 2.92 15.51
CA HIS A 15 24.70 1.86 14.55
C HIS A 15 23.45 2.15 13.68
N TYR A 16 23.63 3.00 12.66
CA TYR A 16 22.59 3.43 11.71
C TYR A 16 22.26 2.42 10.58
N ALA A 17 22.41 1.11 10.78
CA ALA A 17 22.17 0.11 9.73
C ALA A 17 20.71 -0.38 9.62
N GLN A 18 19.80 0.07 10.50
CA GLN A 18 18.50 -0.59 10.74
C GLN A 18 17.26 0.28 10.48
N TYR A 19 17.44 1.52 10.03
CA TYR A 19 16.33 2.45 9.84
C TYR A 19 15.73 2.37 8.43
N ARG A 20 14.40 2.36 8.34
CA ARG A 20 13.64 2.55 7.08
C ARG A 20 12.72 3.77 7.21
N ILE A 21 12.15 4.31 6.13
CA ILE A 21 11.37 5.55 6.18
C ILE A 21 9.90 5.29 5.82
N VAL A 22 8.98 5.62 6.72
CA VAL A 22 7.53 5.42 6.52
C VAL A 22 6.92 6.63 5.84
N SER A 23 6.13 6.40 4.79
CA SER A 23 5.41 7.46 4.05
C SER A 23 3.89 7.28 4.01
N THR A 24 3.27 6.25 4.59
CA THR A 24 1.92 5.87 4.15
C THR A 24 0.88 5.71 5.25
N ALA A 25 1.12 6.27 6.44
CA ALA A 25 0.23 6.07 7.57
C ALA A 25 -1.23 6.41 7.20
N GLU A 26 -1.59 7.59 6.67
CA GLU A 26 -3.01 7.88 6.38
C GLU A 26 -3.56 7.35 5.05
N TYR A 27 -2.75 7.25 3.97
CA TYR A 27 -3.23 6.73 2.68
C TYR A 27 -3.75 5.28 2.79
N HIS A 28 -3.07 4.45 3.58
CA HIS A 28 -3.50 3.09 3.90
C HIS A 28 -4.29 3.00 5.21
N TYR A 29 -4.10 3.90 6.21
CA TYR A 29 -4.96 3.90 7.41
C TYR A 29 -6.39 4.34 7.13
N GLY A 30 -6.65 5.20 6.13
CA GLY A 30 -8.01 5.54 5.72
C GLY A 30 -8.82 4.30 5.32
N LEU A 31 -8.15 3.27 4.81
CA LEU A 31 -8.71 1.93 4.53
C LEU A 31 -8.83 1.06 5.79
N LYS A 32 -8.01 1.31 6.83
CA LYS A 32 -7.97 0.55 8.09
C LYS A 32 -9.05 0.96 9.10
N VAL A 33 -9.48 2.22 9.11
CA VAL A 33 -10.32 2.80 10.19
C VAL A 33 -11.78 3.07 9.76
N ASP A 34 -12.20 2.66 8.56
CA ASP A 34 -13.54 2.96 8.06
C ASP A 34 -14.66 2.19 8.79
N ALA A 35 -15.62 2.92 9.38
CA ALA A 35 -16.81 2.36 10.04
C ALA A 35 -17.78 1.66 9.06
N HIS A 36 -17.63 1.88 7.75
CA HIS A 36 -18.39 1.21 6.69
C HIS A 36 -17.63 0.04 6.04
N ARG A 37 -16.52 -0.41 6.66
CA ARG A 37 -15.60 -1.44 6.14
C ARG A 37 -16.29 -2.68 5.58
N VAL A 38 -17.33 -3.18 6.25
CA VAL A 38 -18.01 -4.42 5.83
C VAL A 38 -18.73 -4.21 4.49
N GLY A 39 -19.47 -3.11 4.35
CA GLY A 39 -20.24 -2.82 3.14
C GLY A 39 -19.34 -2.50 1.93
N LEU A 40 -18.26 -1.76 2.15
CA LEU A 40 -17.28 -1.46 1.09
C LEU A 40 -16.48 -2.70 0.71
N HIS A 41 -16.05 -3.52 1.68
CA HIS A 41 -15.34 -4.76 1.40
C HIS A 41 -16.18 -5.73 0.57
N GLN A 42 -17.45 -5.95 0.95
CA GLN A 42 -18.36 -6.80 0.18
C GLN A 42 -18.57 -6.28 -1.25
N ALA A 43 -18.68 -4.96 -1.42
CA ALA A 43 -18.79 -4.34 -2.73
C ALA A 43 -17.53 -4.54 -3.58
N MET A 44 -16.34 -4.42 -2.99
CA MET A 44 -15.08 -4.68 -3.69
C MET A 44 -14.96 -6.16 -4.08
N GLN A 45 -15.30 -7.09 -3.19
CA GLN A 45 -15.30 -8.52 -3.51
C GLN A 45 -16.25 -8.84 -4.67
N HIS A 46 -17.45 -8.25 -4.67
CA HIS A 46 -18.38 -8.42 -5.77
C HIS A 46 -17.87 -7.82 -7.09
N ALA A 47 -17.23 -6.66 -7.06
CA ALA A 47 -16.58 -6.08 -8.23
C ALA A 47 -15.50 -7.03 -8.78
N LEU A 48 -14.66 -7.60 -7.91
CA LEU A 48 -13.63 -8.57 -8.32
C LEU A 48 -14.24 -9.84 -8.93
N ASP A 49 -15.38 -10.31 -8.41
CA ASP A 49 -16.09 -11.45 -8.99
C ASP A 49 -16.69 -11.13 -10.37
N ILE A 50 -17.10 -9.88 -10.62
CA ILE A 50 -17.50 -9.43 -11.96
C ILE A 50 -16.26 -9.45 -12.88
N ALA A 51 -15.16 -8.84 -12.45
CA ALA A 51 -13.92 -8.77 -13.24
C ALA A 51 -13.38 -10.16 -13.59
N CYS A 52 -13.36 -11.09 -12.63
CA CYS A 52 -12.90 -12.46 -12.84
C CYS A 52 -13.77 -13.24 -13.84
N ARG A 53 -15.09 -12.96 -13.88
CA ARG A 53 -16.01 -13.57 -14.85
C ARG A 53 -15.95 -12.92 -16.23
N GLN A 54 -15.52 -11.67 -16.31
CA GLN A 54 -15.42 -10.88 -17.54
C GLN A 54 -13.94 -10.59 -17.84
N GLN A 55 -13.17 -11.64 -18.10
CA GLN A 55 -11.70 -11.55 -18.19
C GLN A 55 -11.18 -10.60 -19.28
N ASP A 56 -11.98 -10.31 -20.31
CA ASP A 56 -11.62 -9.40 -21.39
C ASP A 56 -12.09 -7.95 -21.16
N ALA A 57 -12.90 -7.71 -20.13
CA ALA A 57 -13.42 -6.39 -19.83
C ALA A 57 -12.40 -5.56 -19.02
N PRO A 58 -12.30 -4.24 -19.26
CA PRO A 58 -11.53 -3.34 -18.41
C PRO A 58 -11.99 -3.40 -16.94
N LEU A 59 -11.02 -3.44 -16.02
CA LEU A 59 -11.26 -3.52 -14.59
C LEU A 59 -12.09 -2.35 -14.05
N GLY A 60 -11.96 -1.16 -14.64
CA GLY A 60 -12.78 0.00 -14.27
C GLY A 60 -14.29 -0.23 -14.40
N LEU A 61 -14.74 -1.10 -15.33
CA LEU A 61 -16.16 -1.40 -15.51
C LEU A 61 -16.74 -2.26 -14.39
N ALA A 62 -15.91 -3.08 -13.73
CA ALA A 62 -16.35 -3.94 -12.64
C ALA A 62 -16.85 -3.14 -11.43
N LEU A 63 -16.21 -2.00 -11.15
CA LEU A 63 -16.64 -1.06 -10.11
C LEU A 63 -18.00 -0.41 -10.44
N VAL A 64 -18.21 -0.03 -11.70
CA VAL A 64 -19.50 0.51 -12.17
C VAL A 64 -20.60 -0.55 -12.02
N GLY A 65 -20.32 -1.79 -12.41
CA GLY A 65 -21.25 -2.91 -12.25
C GLY A 65 -21.65 -3.14 -10.79
N ALA A 66 -20.69 -3.06 -9.86
CA ALA A 66 -20.96 -3.18 -8.43
C ALA A 66 -21.81 -2.03 -7.87
N GLY A 67 -21.67 -0.80 -8.37
CA GLY A 67 -22.46 0.37 -7.93
C GLY A 67 -23.97 0.13 -7.93
N SER A 68 -24.48 -0.62 -8.90
CA SER A 68 -25.92 -0.96 -8.99
C SER A 68 -26.47 -1.75 -7.81
N ARG A 69 -25.63 -2.55 -7.13
CA ARG A 69 -26.02 -3.44 -6.02
C ARG A 69 -25.56 -2.95 -4.65
N TYR A 70 -24.61 -2.02 -4.63
CA TYR A 70 -23.97 -1.54 -3.42
C TYR A 70 -24.03 -0.01 -3.36
N PRO A 71 -25.17 0.58 -2.95
CA PRO A 71 -25.37 2.03 -2.88
C PRO A 71 -24.35 2.76 -2.00
N GLN A 72 -23.69 2.06 -1.06
CA GLN A 72 -22.58 2.59 -0.27
C GLN A 72 -21.35 3.00 -1.10
N LEU A 73 -21.28 2.61 -2.37
CA LEU A 73 -20.28 3.11 -3.31
C LEU A 73 -20.61 4.52 -3.80
N HIS A 74 -21.86 4.95 -3.71
CA HIS A 74 -22.30 6.26 -4.18
C HIS A 74 -21.76 7.36 -3.26
N GLY A 75 -21.24 8.43 -3.87
CA GLY A 75 -20.66 9.57 -3.13
C GLY A 75 -19.26 9.32 -2.57
N VAL A 76 -18.72 8.09 -2.70
CA VAL A 76 -17.30 7.84 -2.40
C VAL A 76 -16.45 8.42 -3.52
N PRO A 77 -15.41 9.22 -3.22
CA PRO A 77 -14.52 9.76 -4.25
C PRO A 77 -13.92 8.65 -5.12
N SER A 78 -13.90 8.86 -6.44
CA SER A 78 -13.43 7.87 -7.42
C SER A 78 -12.02 7.38 -7.13
N ALA A 79 -11.11 8.28 -6.72
CA ALA A 79 -9.75 7.93 -6.32
C ALA A 79 -9.71 6.94 -5.14
N ARG A 80 -10.60 7.10 -4.16
CA ARG A 80 -10.71 6.19 -3.01
C ARG A 80 -11.29 4.84 -3.41
N LEU A 81 -12.28 4.82 -4.30
CA LEU A 81 -12.83 3.57 -4.84
C LEU A 81 -11.78 2.80 -5.65
N SER A 82 -11.01 3.49 -6.47
CA SER A 82 -9.92 2.89 -7.24
C SER A 82 -8.86 2.28 -6.33
N LEU A 83 -8.42 3.01 -5.30
CA LEU A 83 -7.47 2.50 -4.31
C LEU A 83 -8.00 1.24 -3.59
N LEU A 84 -9.26 1.30 -3.11
CA LEU A 84 -9.91 0.17 -2.44
C LEU A 84 -9.98 -1.07 -3.34
N PHE A 85 -10.31 -0.87 -4.62
CA PHE A 85 -10.40 -1.94 -5.59
C PHE A 85 -9.05 -2.60 -5.83
N TRP A 86 -8.00 -1.81 -6.08
CA TRP A 86 -6.66 -2.32 -6.34
C TRP A 86 -6.10 -3.07 -5.13
N GLU A 87 -6.15 -2.49 -3.94
CA GLU A 87 -5.69 -3.19 -2.73
C GLU A 87 -6.51 -4.45 -2.44
N SER A 88 -7.81 -4.47 -2.78
CA SER A 88 -8.63 -5.68 -2.69
C SER A 88 -8.22 -6.75 -3.70
N LEU A 89 -7.86 -6.36 -4.94
CA LEU A 89 -7.35 -7.28 -5.95
C LEU A 89 -5.98 -7.84 -5.52
N PHE A 90 -5.09 -6.99 -5.00
CA PHE A 90 -3.77 -7.41 -4.50
C PHE A 90 -3.91 -8.44 -3.39
N GLU A 91 -4.79 -8.17 -2.42
CA GLU A 91 -5.07 -9.10 -1.33
C GLU A 91 -5.73 -10.39 -1.82
N ARG A 92 -6.60 -10.34 -2.83
CA ARG A 92 -7.21 -11.53 -3.42
C ARG A 92 -6.15 -12.44 -4.04
N VAL A 93 -5.28 -11.89 -4.89
CA VAL A 93 -4.19 -12.66 -5.52
C VAL A 93 -3.22 -13.19 -4.45
N ARG A 94 -2.88 -12.38 -3.44
CA ARG A 94 -2.06 -12.83 -2.31
C ARG A 94 -2.67 -14.05 -1.60
N ARG A 95 -3.95 -14.00 -1.25
CA ARG A 95 -4.64 -15.10 -0.55
C ARG A 95 -4.72 -16.37 -1.38
N GLU A 96 -4.94 -16.22 -2.68
CA GLU A 96 -5.10 -17.35 -3.60
C GLU A 96 -3.76 -18.01 -3.94
N ASP A 97 -2.72 -17.22 -4.26
CA ASP A 97 -1.49 -17.71 -4.86
C ASP A 97 -0.26 -17.65 -3.92
N PHE A 98 -0.27 -16.76 -2.93
CA PHE A 98 0.88 -16.48 -2.04
C PHE A 98 0.45 -16.30 -0.56
N PRO A 99 -0.27 -17.27 0.03
CA PRO A 99 -0.90 -17.10 1.35
C PRO A 99 0.10 -16.82 2.48
N GLU A 100 1.37 -17.20 2.31
CA GLU A 100 2.49 -16.95 3.23
C GLU A 100 3.01 -15.51 3.21
N GLN A 101 2.73 -14.73 2.16
CA GLN A 101 3.15 -13.34 2.06
C GLN A 101 2.33 -12.43 2.98
N LEU A 102 2.95 -11.35 3.45
CA LEU A 102 2.30 -10.38 4.35
C LEU A 102 1.17 -9.62 3.64
N SER A 103 0.04 -9.46 4.32
CA SER A 103 -1.05 -8.63 3.79
C SER A 103 -0.65 -7.15 3.82
N ARG A 104 -0.71 -6.49 2.67
CA ARG A 104 -0.58 -5.02 2.55
C ARG A 104 -1.62 -4.29 3.40
N LEU A 105 -2.84 -4.83 3.48
CA LEU A 105 -3.95 -4.24 4.24
C LEU A 105 -3.71 -4.26 5.76
N GLU A 106 -2.78 -5.08 6.23
CA GLU A 106 -2.46 -5.24 7.65
C GLU A 106 -1.05 -4.75 8.00
N SER A 107 -0.22 -4.51 7.00
CA SER A 107 1.18 -4.11 7.17
C SER A 107 1.34 -2.61 7.39
N PHE A 108 2.43 -2.23 8.05
CA PHE A 108 3.06 -0.93 7.89
C PHE A 108 3.99 -0.97 6.66
N PHE A 109 4.17 0.19 6.03
CA PHE A 109 5.03 0.32 4.85
C PHE A 109 6.20 1.22 5.18
N ALA A 110 7.39 0.78 4.82
CA ALA A 110 8.59 1.60 4.86
C ALA A 110 9.35 1.50 3.54
N THR A 111 10.17 2.51 3.27
CA THR A 111 11.08 2.54 2.12
C THR A 111 12.52 2.44 2.64
N PRO A 112 13.44 1.78 1.93
CA PRO A 112 14.83 1.70 2.35
C PRO A 112 15.58 3.05 2.29
N ALA A 113 15.17 3.97 1.40
CA ALA A 113 15.85 5.22 1.11
C ALA A 113 14.94 6.44 1.32
N LEU A 114 15.53 7.55 1.78
CA LEU A 114 14.80 8.80 2.04
C LEU A 114 14.33 9.45 0.75
N GLU A 115 15.13 9.31 -0.30
CA GLU A 115 14.88 9.86 -1.62
C GLU A 115 13.62 9.23 -2.22
N ASP A 116 13.47 7.91 -2.09
CA ASP A 116 12.29 7.17 -2.53
C ASP A 116 11.05 7.56 -1.72
N ALA A 117 11.19 7.67 -0.40
CA ALA A 117 10.11 8.14 0.47
C ALA A 117 9.65 9.57 0.09
N ALA A 118 10.61 10.44 -0.20
CA ALA A 118 10.36 11.82 -0.59
C ALA A 118 9.75 11.91 -1.99
N ALA A 119 10.19 11.07 -2.94
CA ALA A 119 9.58 10.96 -4.25
C ALA A 119 8.13 10.50 -4.14
N PHE A 120 7.88 9.38 -3.45
CA PHE A 120 6.54 8.86 -3.21
C PHE A 120 5.62 9.92 -2.58
N LYS A 121 6.09 10.61 -1.53
CA LYS A 121 5.34 11.70 -0.89
C LYS A 121 4.97 12.81 -1.86
N ARG A 122 5.91 13.24 -2.72
CA ARG A 122 5.66 14.30 -3.72
C ARG A 122 4.65 13.85 -4.77
N ASP A 123 4.85 12.66 -5.32
CA ASP A 123 4.05 12.14 -6.43
C ASP A 123 2.60 11.89 -6.01
N HIS A 124 2.37 11.58 -4.73
CA HIS A 124 1.04 11.33 -4.17
C HIS A 124 0.47 12.52 -3.37
N GLY A 125 1.17 13.68 -3.35
CA GLY A 125 0.69 14.88 -2.66
C GLY A 125 0.50 14.72 -1.15
N ILE A 126 1.25 13.82 -0.52
CA ILE A 126 1.14 13.48 0.91
C ILE A 126 1.72 14.64 1.74
N GLY A 127 0.97 15.13 2.73
CA GLY A 127 1.35 16.25 3.60
C GLY A 127 2.22 15.84 4.80
N GLU A 128 2.27 14.55 5.12
CA GLU A 128 2.73 13.98 6.38
C GLU A 128 4.27 13.95 6.54
N LEU A 129 4.73 13.78 7.78
CA LEU A 129 6.15 13.77 8.11
C LEU A 129 6.84 12.50 7.60
N LEU A 130 8.04 12.66 7.03
CA LEU A 130 8.96 11.55 6.82
C LEU A 130 9.74 11.33 8.11
N CYS A 131 9.81 10.09 8.57
CA CYS A 131 10.55 9.71 9.77
C CYS A 131 11.35 8.45 9.50
N LYS A 132 12.56 8.36 10.10
CA LYS A 132 13.23 7.08 10.29
C LYS A 132 12.37 6.23 11.21
N VAL A 133 12.29 4.94 10.94
CA VAL A 133 11.62 3.96 11.80
C VAL A 133 12.55 2.82 12.11
N ASP A 134 12.47 2.34 13.33
CA ASP A 134 13.08 1.09 13.76
C ASP A 134 12.04 -0.03 13.61
N LEU A 135 12.44 -1.06 12.85
CA LEU A 135 11.64 -2.25 12.56
C LEU A 135 12.13 -3.48 13.34
N SER A 136 13.03 -3.32 14.31
CA SER A 136 13.53 -4.41 15.16
C SER A 136 12.42 -5.13 15.93
N GLY A 137 11.34 -4.40 16.27
CA GLY A 137 10.13 -4.93 16.90
C GLY A 137 9.12 -5.59 15.94
N CYS A 138 9.39 -5.62 14.64
CA CYS A 138 8.54 -6.29 13.67
C CYS A 138 8.87 -7.78 13.60
N SER A 139 7.89 -8.64 13.89
CA SER A 139 8.05 -10.10 13.86
C SER A 139 8.16 -10.65 12.44
N THR A 140 7.64 -9.92 11.46
CA THR A 140 7.69 -10.30 10.04
C THR A 140 7.95 -9.08 9.16
N GLN A 141 8.78 -9.27 8.13
CA GLN A 141 9.09 -8.27 7.13
C GLN A 141 9.17 -8.91 5.75
N ALA A 142 8.64 -8.24 4.74
CA ALA A 142 8.80 -8.59 3.33
C ALA A 142 9.34 -7.37 2.58
N ARG A 143 10.32 -7.59 1.70
CA ARG A 143 10.86 -6.55 0.83
C ARG A 143 10.39 -6.84 -0.59
N LEU A 144 9.63 -5.91 -1.17
CA LEU A 144 8.95 -6.10 -2.44
C LEU A 144 9.19 -4.89 -3.34
N ASP A 145 9.06 -5.07 -4.65
CA ASP A 145 9.21 -4.01 -5.65
C ASP A 145 7.84 -3.46 -6.04
N TYR A 146 7.48 -2.28 -5.51
CA TYR A 146 6.15 -1.69 -5.74
C TYR A 146 5.98 -1.16 -7.18
N SER A 147 7.06 -1.05 -7.95
CA SER A 147 6.99 -0.60 -9.35
C SER A 147 6.08 -1.49 -10.21
N TRP A 148 5.99 -2.79 -9.87
CA TRP A 148 5.05 -3.71 -10.50
C TRP A 148 3.60 -3.27 -10.33
N LEU A 149 3.24 -2.71 -9.17
CA LEU A 149 1.89 -2.23 -8.89
C LEU A 149 1.66 -0.81 -9.43
N ALA A 150 2.71 0.01 -9.50
CA ALA A 150 2.62 1.42 -9.92
C ALA A 150 2.22 1.61 -11.39
N THR A 151 2.33 0.57 -12.22
CA THR A 151 2.02 0.61 -13.65
C THR A 151 0.61 0.12 -13.99
N LEU A 152 -0.15 -0.36 -13.01
CA LEU A 152 -1.50 -0.87 -13.20
C LEU A 152 -2.48 0.27 -13.56
N ASP A 153 -3.30 0.04 -14.57
CA ASP A 153 -4.26 1.02 -15.08
C ASP A 153 -5.68 0.44 -15.14
N GLY A 154 -6.70 1.31 -15.02
CA GLY A 154 -8.11 0.92 -15.04
C GLY A 154 -8.59 0.32 -16.36
N GLY A 155 -7.85 0.55 -17.45
CA GLY A 155 -8.05 -0.05 -18.77
C GLY A 155 -7.56 -1.50 -18.88
N TRP A 156 -6.76 -1.98 -17.93
CA TRP A 156 -6.29 -3.36 -17.92
C TRP A 156 -7.44 -4.32 -17.63
N ASN A 157 -7.31 -5.53 -18.12
CA ASN A 157 -8.23 -6.61 -17.79
C ASN A 157 -7.73 -7.44 -16.59
N TYR A 158 -8.59 -8.33 -16.07
CA TYR A 158 -8.27 -9.11 -14.86
C TYR A 158 -7.02 -9.98 -15.04
N THR A 159 -6.87 -10.63 -16.20
CA THR A 159 -5.74 -11.53 -16.48
C THR A 159 -4.41 -10.77 -16.51
N GLN A 160 -4.38 -9.61 -17.19
CA GLN A 160 -3.20 -8.75 -17.24
C GLN A 160 -2.79 -8.26 -15.86
N ALA A 161 -3.75 -7.74 -15.08
CA ALA A 161 -3.48 -7.25 -13.75
C ALA A 161 -3.01 -8.37 -12.82
N ARG A 162 -3.65 -9.56 -12.87
CA ARG A 162 -3.24 -10.71 -12.04
C ARG A 162 -1.78 -11.08 -12.29
N LEU A 163 -1.36 -11.22 -13.55
CA LEU A 163 0.03 -11.56 -13.88
C LEU A 163 1.02 -10.59 -13.24
N GLN A 164 0.73 -9.29 -13.35
CA GLN A 164 1.58 -8.26 -12.81
C GLN A 164 1.64 -8.25 -11.28
N ILE A 165 0.51 -8.55 -10.63
CA ILE A 165 0.40 -8.68 -9.18
C ILE A 165 1.10 -9.96 -8.70
N THR A 166 1.09 -11.03 -9.50
CA THR A 166 1.84 -12.25 -9.24
C THR A 166 3.34 -11.95 -9.22
N ASP A 167 3.86 -11.16 -10.16
CA ASP A 167 5.28 -10.75 -10.15
C ASP A 167 5.65 -9.98 -8.86
N TYR A 168 4.77 -9.07 -8.43
CA TYR A 168 4.93 -8.35 -7.17
C TYR A 168 5.03 -9.31 -5.98
N TRP A 169 4.08 -10.25 -5.82
CA TRP A 169 4.05 -11.16 -4.68
C TRP A 169 5.10 -12.27 -4.72
N ALA A 170 5.53 -12.67 -5.91
CA ALA A 170 6.66 -13.58 -6.10
C ALA A 170 8.00 -12.95 -5.71
N GLY A 171 8.04 -11.63 -5.47
CA GLY A 171 9.26 -10.91 -5.13
C GLY A 171 10.19 -10.71 -6.33
N HIS A 172 9.65 -10.74 -7.56
CA HIS A 172 10.43 -10.36 -8.73
C HIS A 172 10.88 -8.91 -8.63
N VAL A 173 12.05 -8.61 -9.18
CA VAL A 173 12.63 -7.26 -9.19
C VAL A 173 12.61 -6.74 -10.61
N SER A 174 12.00 -5.57 -10.83
CA SER A 174 11.93 -4.92 -12.13
C SER A 174 13.28 -4.30 -12.53
N SER A 175 13.34 -3.74 -13.73
CA SER A 175 14.53 -3.03 -14.22
C SER A 175 14.77 -1.67 -13.54
N ALA A 176 13.74 -1.08 -12.95
CA ALA A 176 13.78 0.21 -12.26
C ALA A 176 13.02 0.10 -10.93
N PRO A 177 13.56 -0.64 -9.96
CA PRO A 177 12.82 -1.06 -8.78
C PRO A 177 12.51 0.11 -7.86
N LEU A 178 11.30 0.11 -7.32
CA LEU A 178 10.90 1.02 -6.26
C LEU A 178 10.62 0.16 -5.02
N MET A 179 11.63 0.06 -4.17
CA MET A 179 11.59 -0.92 -3.09
C MET A 179 10.71 -0.44 -1.94
N GLU A 180 9.75 -1.29 -1.56
CA GLU A 180 8.98 -1.14 -0.35
C GLU A 180 9.26 -2.28 0.63
N VAL A 181 8.91 -2.02 1.88
CA VAL A 181 9.02 -2.97 2.98
C VAL A 181 7.68 -3.02 3.66
N LEU A 182 7.06 -4.20 3.60
CA LEU A 182 5.92 -4.54 4.41
C LEU A 182 6.42 -5.08 5.74
N CYS A 183 5.82 -4.62 6.84
CA CYS A 183 6.14 -5.15 8.15
C CYS A 183 4.91 -5.22 9.04
N GLN A 184 4.84 -6.25 9.88
CA GLN A 184 3.82 -6.42 10.89
C GLN A 184 4.47 -6.58 12.27
N GLY A 185 3.79 -6.08 13.30
CA GLY A 185 4.29 -6.03 14.67
C GLY A 185 4.42 -4.59 15.17
N GLU A 186 5.43 -4.33 15.98
CA GLU A 186 5.66 -3.02 16.57
C GLU A 186 6.65 -2.22 15.72
N VAL A 187 6.26 -0.99 15.38
CA VAL A 187 7.10 -0.01 14.68
C VAL A 187 7.38 1.15 15.62
N VAL A 188 8.66 1.52 15.76
CA VAL A 188 9.06 2.67 16.58
C VAL A 188 9.47 3.81 15.65
N PHE A 189 8.81 4.95 15.79
CA PHE A 189 9.17 6.17 15.08
C PHE A 189 10.40 6.82 15.72
N GLY A 190 11.41 7.08 14.89
CA GLY A 190 12.62 7.77 15.26
C GLY A 190 12.63 9.22 14.76
N GLU A 191 13.80 9.67 14.32
CA GLU A 191 14.06 11.04 13.87
C GLU A 191 13.18 11.45 12.67
N ARG A 192 12.62 12.65 12.75
CA ARG A 192 11.98 13.32 11.61
C ARG A 192 13.03 13.66 10.56
N CYS A 193 12.79 13.25 9.33
CA CYS A 193 13.62 13.58 8.19
C CYS A 193 13.13 14.88 7.54
N ALA A 194 14.07 15.75 7.15
CA ALA A 194 13.77 16.81 6.20
C ALA A 194 13.63 16.19 4.81
N ALA A 195 12.55 16.50 4.09
CA ALA A 195 12.48 16.15 2.68
C ALA A 195 13.57 16.95 1.94
N PRO A 196 14.39 16.34 1.08
CA PRO A 196 15.38 17.09 0.32
C PRO A 196 14.68 18.19 -0.51
N HIS A 197 15.12 19.43 -0.33
CA HIS A 197 14.65 20.57 -1.12
C HIS A 197 15.14 20.43 -2.56
N ARG A 198 14.30 20.82 -3.54
CA ARG A 198 14.70 20.89 -4.95
C ARG A 198 15.97 21.74 -5.08
N GLY A 199 17.03 21.19 -5.67
CA GLY A 199 18.10 22.01 -6.28
C GLY A 199 19.53 21.85 -5.77
N VAL A 200 19.87 20.81 -5.01
CA VAL A 200 21.29 20.48 -4.78
C VAL A 200 21.66 19.29 -5.68
N PRO A 201 22.42 19.49 -6.76
CA PRO A 201 23.03 18.38 -7.49
C PRO A 201 24.07 17.72 -6.58
N LEU A 202 24.13 16.39 -6.62
CA LEU A 202 25.29 15.63 -6.13
C LEU A 202 26.53 15.95 -6.97
#